data_AF-A0A0S4XI44-F1
#
_entry.id   AF-A0A0S4XI44-F1
#
_cell.length_a   1.000
_cell.length_b   1.000
_cell.length_c   1.000
_cell.angle_alpha   90.00
_cell.angle_beta   90.00
_cell.angle_gamma   90.00
#
_symmetry.space_group_name_H-M   'P 1'
#
loop_
_entity.id
_entity.type
_entity.pdbx_description
1 polymer ?
#
loop_
_entity_poly.entity_id
_entity_poly.type
_entity_poly.pdbx_seq_one_letter_code
_entity_poly.pdbx_strand_id
1 'polypeptide(L)'
;MRDVFFDRDSADAWLAAYRQRLQTEPAPDAARAEAMRRVNPKYVLRNHLAEIAIRRAGEKDFSEVENLRAVLARPFDDHPGFEHYAGPAPDWAASLEVSCSS
;
A
#
# COMPACT_ATOMS: atom_id res chain seq x y z
N MET A 1 -0.33 4.96 -14.79
CA MET A 1 0.73 5.58 -13.94
C MET A 1 0.85 7.07 -14.20
N ARG A 2 0.85 7.55 -15.45
CA ARG A 2 0.85 8.99 -15.75
C ARG A 2 -0.33 9.74 -15.12
N ASP A 3 -1.46 9.06 -14.94
CA ASP A 3 -2.67 9.67 -14.36
C ASP A 3 -2.62 9.91 -12.84
N VAL A 4 -1.59 9.42 -12.14
CA VAL A 4 -1.41 9.71 -10.70
C VAL A 4 -0.56 10.95 -10.43
N PHE A 5 0.01 11.56 -11.47
CA PHE A 5 0.85 12.75 -11.35
C PHE A 5 0.10 13.99 -11.84
N PHE A 6 0.23 15.08 -11.07
CA PHE A 6 -0.29 16.39 -11.45
C PHE A 6 0.49 16.96 -12.65
N ASP A 7 1.82 17.01 -12.55
CA ASP A 7 2.72 17.37 -13.65
C ASP A 7 3.22 16.11 -14.35
N ARG A 8 2.62 15.83 -15.50
CA ARG A 8 2.89 14.62 -16.28
C ARG A 8 4.23 14.70 -17.01
N ASP A 9 4.60 15.87 -17.52
CA ASP A 9 5.83 16.04 -18.29
C ASP A 9 7.06 15.86 -17.41
N SER A 10 7.05 16.44 -16.21
CA SER A 10 8.11 16.22 -15.22
C SER A 10 8.18 14.76 -14.78
N ALA A 11 7.04 14.10 -14.58
CA ALA A 11 7.00 12.67 -14.22
C ALA A 11 7.57 11.78 -15.34
N ASP A 12 7.27 12.09 -16.61
CA ASP A 12 7.79 11.34 -17.75
C ASP A 12 9.30 11.52 -17.92
N ALA A 13 9.81 12.74 -17.74
CA ALA A 13 11.25 13.01 -17.74
C ALA A 13 11.97 12.21 -16.64
N TRP A 14 11.41 12.20 -15.42
CA TRP A 14 11.96 11.42 -14.31
C TRP A 14 11.89 9.91 -14.58
N LEU A 15 10.76 9.39 -15.08
CA LEU A 15 10.60 7.97 -15.41
C LEU A 15 11.58 7.52 -16.50
N ALA A 16 11.86 8.36 -17.50
CA ALA A 16 12.84 8.08 -18.53
C ALA A 16 14.26 7.98 -17.94
N ALA A 17 14.65 8.94 -17.09
CA ALA A 17 15.94 8.92 -16.40
C ALA A 17 16.07 7.69 -15.47
N TYR A 18 15.02 7.35 -14.74
CA TYR A 18 14.98 6.16 -13.90
C TYR A 18 15.17 4.88 -14.73
N ARG A 19 14.46 4.72 -15.85
CA ARG A 19 14.64 3.56 -16.75
C ARG A 19 16.05 3.46 -17.32
N GLN A 20 16.66 4.58 -17.70
CA GLN A 20 18.06 4.59 -18.14
C GLN A 20 19.01 4.12 -17.03
N ARG A 21 18.80 4.58 -15.79
CA ARG A 21 19.57 4.10 -14.65
C ARG A 21 19.36 2.60 -14.39
N LEU A 22 18.15 2.07 -14.59
CA LEU A 22 17.88 0.64 -14.44
C LEU A 22 18.59 -0.23 -15.48
N GLN A 23 18.89 0.30 -16.67
CA GLN A 23 19.64 -0.39 -17.72
C GLN A 23 21.12 -0.58 -17.38
N THR A 24 21.66 0.19 -16.43
CA THR A 24 23.04 0.01 -15.96
C THR A 24 23.18 -1.12 -14.93
N GLU A 25 22.07 -1.72 -14.51
CA GLU A 25 22.06 -2.85 -13.59
C GLU A 25 22.05 -4.18 -14.34
N PRO A 26 22.78 -5.19 -13.84
CA PRO A 26 22.87 -6.49 -14.50
C PRO A 26 21.59 -7.35 -14.37
N ALA A 27 20.64 -6.95 -13.51
CA ALA A 27 19.46 -7.73 -13.21
C ALA A 27 18.37 -7.57 -14.29
N PRO A 28 17.83 -8.68 -14.84
CA PRO A 28 16.64 -8.63 -15.69
C PRO A 28 15.42 -8.08 -14.95
N ASP A 29 14.47 -7.50 -15.69
CA ASP A 29 13.29 -6.87 -15.11
C ASP A 29 12.44 -7.83 -14.26
N ALA A 30 12.35 -9.11 -14.62
CA ALA A 30 11.65 -10.12 -13.81
C ALA A 30 12.30 -10.30 -12.43
N ALA A 31 13.64 -10.41 -12.38
CA ALA A 31 14.37 -10.54 -11.12
C ALA A 31 14.28 -9.26 -10.27
N ARG A 32 14.30 -8.10 -10.93
CA ARG A 32 14.11 -6.79 -10.29
C ARG A 32 12.72 -6.66 -9.68
N ALA A 33 11.67 -6.99 -10.43
CA ALA A 33 10.29 -6.96 -9.96
C ALA A 33 10.11 -7.86 -8.73
N GLU A 34 10.70 -9.06 -8.77
CA GLU A 34 10.65 -9.99 -7.64
C GLU A 34 11.41 -9.47 -6.42
N ALA A 35 12.58 -8.86 -6.61
CA ALA A 35 13.30 -8.19 -5.52
C ALA A 35 12.50 -7.02 -4.93
N MET A 36 11.82 -6.23 -5.76
CA MET A 36 10.98 -5.11 -5.32
C MET A 36 9.77 -5.60 -4.51
N ARG A 37 9.10 -6.68 -4.92
CA ARG A 37 7.95 -7.23 -4.16
C ARG A 37 8.32 -7.67 -2.75
N ARG A 38 9.54 -8.16 -2.54
CA ARG A 38 10.01 -8.58 -1.21
C ARG A 38 10.27 -7.45 -0.22
N VAL A 39 10.37 -6.20 -0.70
CA VAL A 39 10.69 -5.04 0.15
C VAL A 39 9.62 -3.95 0.12
N ASN A 40 8.76 -3.93 -0.91
CA ASN A 40 7.65 -2.99 -1.04
C ASN A 40 6.36 -3.68 -0.58
N PRO A 41 5.86 -3.41 0.64
CA PRO A 41 4.66 -4.07 1.14
C PRO A 41 3.46 -3.68 0.28
N LYS A 42 2.65 -4.67 -0.08
CA LYS A 42 1.36 -4.48 -0.73
C LYS A 42 0.31 -3.96 0.27
N TYR A 43 0.41 -4.39 1.53
CA TYR A 43 -0.51 -4.03 2.60
C TYR A 43 0.19 -3.24 3.71
N VAL A 44 -0.41 -2.13 4.10
CA VAL A 44 0.05 -1.28 5.21
C VAL A 44 -1.14 -0.93 6.09
N LEU A 45 -0.91 -0.80 7.40
CA LEU A 45 -1.97 -0.42 8.34
C LEU A 45 -2.28 1.08 8.18
N ARG A 46 -3.16 1.39 7.23
CA ARG A 46 -3.66 2.76 7.01
C ARG A 46 -4.63 3.12 8.15
N ASN A 47 -4.63 4.40 8.53
CA ASN A 47 -5.45 4.90 9.64
C ASN A 47 -6.94 4.52 9.55
N HIS A 48 -7.55 4.61 8.37
CA HIS A 48 -8.96 4.26 8.20
C HIS A 48 -9.24 2.76 8.39
N LEU A 49 -8.28 1.88 8.08
CA LEU A 49 -8.41 0.44 8.32
C LEU A 49 -8.39 0.16 9.83
N ALA A 50 -7.48 0.82 10.55
CA ALA A 50 -7.43 0.75 12.01
C ALA A 50 -8.74 1.26 12.64
N GLU A 51 -9.27 2.39 12.17
CA GLU A 51 -10.52 2.96 12.65
C GLU A 51 -11.71 2.00 12.44
N ILE A 52 -11.84 1.38 11.26
CA ILE A 52 -12.90 0.41 10.98
C ILE A 52 -12.81 -0.77 11.96
N ALA A 53 -11.60 -1.27 12.20
CA ALA A 53 -11.38 -2.37 13.13
C ALA A 53 -11.72 -1.98 14.59
N ILE A 54 -11.35 -0.77 15.03
CA ILE A 54 -11.69 -0.25 16.36
C ILE A 54 -13.20 -0.14 16.55
N ARG A 55 -13.92 0.42 15.56
CA ARG A 55 -15.38 0.57 15.62
C ARG A 55 -16.09 -0.78 15.75
N ARG A 56 -15.74 -1.76 14.90
CA ARG A 56 -16.32 -3.10 14.96
C ARG A 56 -15.99 -3.81 16.27
N ALA A 57 -14.76 -3.68 16.77
CA ALA A 57 -14.39 -4.22 18.06
C ALA A 57 -15.21 -3.63 19.22
N GLY A 58 -15.57 -2.34 19.14
CA GLY A 58 -16.50 -1.68 20.06
C GLY A 58 -17.89 -2.32 20.08
N GLU A 59 -18.33 -2.89 18.96
CA GLU A 59 -19.57 -3.66 18.81
C GLU A 59 -19.40 -5.15 19.16
N LYS A 60 -18.24 -5.53 19.72
CA LYS A 60 -17.81 -6.91 20.03
C LYS A 60 -17.58 -7.80 18.80
N ASP A 61 -17.44 -7.20 17.61
CA ASP A 61 -17.01 -7.88 16.40
C ASP A 61 -15.51 -7.68 16.17
N PHE A 62 -14.73 -8.74 16.41
CA PHE A 62 -13.27 -8.73 16.25
C PHE A 62 -12.80 -9.27 14.89
N SER A 63 -13.72 -9.59 13.97
CA SER A 63 -13.38 -10.17 12.66
C SER A 63 -12.40 -9.31 11.86
N GLU A 64 -12.60 -8.00 11.88
CA GLU A 64 -11.75 -7.06 11.15
C GLU A 64 -10.33 -6.98 11.73
N VAL A 65 -10.20 -7.06 13.06
CA VAL A 65 -8.90 -7.10 13.73
C VAL A 65 -8.14 -8.36 13.31
N GLU A 66 -8.81 -9.51 13.28
CA GLU A 66 -8.19 -10.77 12.85
C GLU A 66 -7.81 -10.76 11.35
N ASN A 67 -8.66 -10.19 10.50
CA ASN A 67 -8.37 -10.03 9.07
C ASN A 67 -7.13 -9.15 8.84
N LEU A 68 -7.07 -7.98 9.49
CA LEU A 68 -5.92 -7.10 9.39
C LEU A 68 -4.66 -7.77 9.94
N ARG A 69 -4.76 -8.48 11.07
CA ARG A 69 -3.63 -9.23 11.64
C ARG A 69 -3.10 -10.29 10.66
N ALA A 70 -3.99 -11.03 10.00
CA ALA A 70 -3.62 -12.06 9.04
C ALA A 70 -2.87 -11.48 7.83
N VAL A 71 -3.38 -10.39 7.25
CA VAL A 71 -2.80 -9.75 6.07
C VAL A 71 -1.47 -9.04 6.41
N LEU A 72 -1.42 -8.32 7.54
CA LEU A 72 -0.24 -7.59 7.97
C LEU A 72 0.90 -8.50 8.47
N ALA A 73 0.60 -9.75 8.82
CA ALA A 73 1.63 -10.75 9.13
C ALA A 73 2.47 -11.14 7.90
N ARG A 74 1.91 -10.98 6.69
CA ARG A 74 2.59 -11.24 5.41
C ARG A 74 2.27 -10.11 4.42
N PRO A 75 2.77 -8.89 4.66
CA PRO A 75 2.32 -7.69 3.95
C PRO A 75 2.83 -7.59 2.51
N PHE A 76 3.80 -8.43 2.15
CA PHE A 76 4.41 -8.50 0.82
C PHE A 76 3.71 -9.51 -0.10
N ASP A 77 2.97 -10.47 0.48
CA ASP A 77 2.33 -11.56 -0.25
C ASP A 77 1.01 -11.12 -0.86
N ASP A 78 0.53 -11.83 -1.88
CA ASP A 78 -0.84 -11.70 -2.35
C ASP A 78 -1.80 -12.45 -1.41
N HIS A 79 -2.93 -11.82 -1.10
CA HIS A 79 -3.99 -12.38 -0.25
C HIS A 79 -5.31 -12.33 -1.02
N PRO A 80 -5.72 -13.42 -1.68
CA PRO A 80 -6.96 -13.46 -2.47
C PRO A 80 -8.18 -13.10 -1.62
N GLY A 81 -8.99 -12.16 -2.10
CA GLY A 81 -10.19 -11.65 -1.39
C GLY A 81 -9.91 -10.47 -0.45
N PHE A 82 -8.64 -10.12 -0.24
CA PHE A 82 -8.22 -9.02 0.63
C PHE A 82 -7.63 -7.83 -0.14
N GLU A 83 -7.81 -7.79 -1.46
CA GLU A 83 -7.25 -6.75 -2.35
C GLU A 83 -7.73 -5.35 -1.97
N HIS A 84 -8.93 -5.24 -1.37
CA HIS A 84 -9.50 -3.99 -0.90
C HIS A 84 -8.62 -3.29 0.17
N TYR A 85 -7.85 -4.04 0.97
CA TYR A 85 -6.90 -3.45 1.93
C TYR A 85 -5.68 -2.80 1.28
N ALA A 86 -5.35 -3.14 0.04
CA ALA A 86 -4.28 -2.51 -0.73
C ALA A 86 -4.77 -1.26 -1.49
N GLY A 87 -6.07 -1.00 -1.50
CA GLY A 87 -6.68 0.13 -2.19
C GLY A 87 -6.27 1.50 -1.64
N PRO A 88 -6.56 2.58 -2.40
CA PRO A 88 -6.47 3.92 -1.87
C PRO A 88 -7.41 4.09 -0.68
N ALA A 89 -7.08 5.02 0.22
CA ALA A 89 -8.00 5.39 1.27
C ALA A 89 -9.28 5.99 0.65
N PRO A 90 -10.47 5.68 1.18
CA PRO A 90 -11.72 6.26 0.72
C PRO A 90 -11.79 7.75 1.07
N ASP A 91 -12.62 8.53 0.37
CA ASP A 91 -12.66 9.99 0.52
C ASP A 91 -12.94 10.46 1.95
N TRP A 92 -13.81 9.74 2.68
CA TRP A 92 -14.12 10.04 4.08
C TRP A 92 -12.92 9.84 5.02
N ALA A 93 -11.92 9.07 4.62
CA ALA A 93 -10.73 8.86 5.42
C ALA A 93 -9.83 10.10 5.48
N ALA A 94 -10.01 11.08 4.59
CA ALA A 94 -9.25 12.32 4.61
C ALA A 94 -9.57 13.19 5.84
N SER A 95 -10.73 13.01 6.47
CA SER A 95 -11.14 13.75 7.67
C SER A 95 -10.85 13.03 8.98
N LEU A 96 -10.14 11.90 8.95
CA LEU A 96 -9.75 11.16 10.16
C LEU A 96 -8.56 11.86 10.84
N GLU A 97 -8.85 12.63 11.88
CA GLU A 97 -7.83 13.08 12.83
C GLU A 97 -7.50 11.94 13.79
N VAL A 98 -6.43 11.20 13.47
CA VAL A 98 -5.88 10.22 14.40
C VAL A 98 -4.87 10.94 15.28
N SER A 99 -5.29 11.32 16.49
CA SER A 99 -4.37 11.74 17.54
C SER A 99 -3.60 10.50 18.01
N CYS A 100 -2.31 10.43 17.68
CA CYS A 100 -1.40 9.55 18.38
C CYS A 100 -1.26 10.11 19.80
N SER A 101 -2.09 9.66 20.75
CA SER A 101 -1.87 9.96 22.16
C SER A 101 -0.57 9.29 22.60
N SER A 102 0.39 10.13 22.97
CA SER A 102 1.76 9.82 23.44
C SER A 102 1.85 8.82 24.59
#